data_AF-A0A3D2UPE2-F1
#
_entry.id   AF-A0A3D2UPE2-F1
#
_cell.length_a   1.000
_cell.length_b   1.000
_cell.length_c   1.000
_cell.angle_alpha   90.00
_cell.angle_beta   90.00
_cell.angle_gamma   90.00
#
_symmetry.space_group_name_H-M   'P 1'
#
loop_
_entity.id
_entity.type
_entity.pdbx_description
1 polymer ?
#
loop_
_entity_poly.entity_id
_entity_poly.type
_entity_poly.pdbx_seq_one_letter_code
_entity_poly.pdbx_strand_id
1 'polypeptide(L)'
;VNVGKMEFAPGAFNIVPAQVDLSLEFRSATQDEFDKLEIALIELAKNEAKNFGLELKIEFLGKHSPSPMSDKAQTAFASACDELGLTNTSLTSGAGHDAQSLADLCPVGMIFVPSVDGISHSPKEFTEWEDCVNGANVLLHAVLKLGID
;
A
#
# COMPACT_ATOMS: atom_id res chain seq x y z
N VAL A 1 -4.35 7.91 -4.46
CA VAL A 1 -3.39 8.93 -4.97
C VAL A 1 -3.07 9.85 -3.82
N ASN A 2 -1.80 10.15 -3.59
CA ASN A 2 -1.34 11.00 -2.49
C ASN A 2 -0.18 11.89 -2.98
N VAL A 3 -0.21 13.17 -2.62
CA VAL A 3 0.91 14.11 -2.82
C VAL A 3 1.46 14.42 -1.44
N GLY A 4 2.48 13.66 -1.03
CA GLY A 4 3.05 13.77 0.30
C GLY A 4 4.06 14.90 0.46
N LYS A 5 4.58 15.44 -0.65
CA LYS A 5 5.62 16.47 -0.65
C LYS A 5 5.41 17.46 -1.80
N MET A 6 5.50 18.74 -1.47
CA MET A 6 5.57 19.86 -2.44
C MET A 6 6.62 20.86 -1.98
N GLU A 7 7.52 21.24 -2.87
CA GLU A 7 8.54 22.26 -2.64
C GLU A 7 8.39 23.37 -3.69
N PHE A 8 8.25 24.61 -3.23
CA PHE A 8 8.05 25.78 -4.09
C PHE A 8 9.35 26.58 -4.16
N ALA A 9 9.79 26.93 -5.37
CA ALA A 9 10.94 27.80 -5.58
C ALA A 9 10.50 29.11 -6.26
N PRO A 10 11.01 30.29 -5.81
CA PRO A 10 12.00 30.47 -4.75
C PRO A 10 11.43 30.34 -3.32
N GLY A 11 10.11 30.20 -3.15
CA GLY A 11 9.49 29.97 -1.84
C GLY A 11 9.33 31.21 -0.96
N ALA A 12 9.62 32.40 -1.49
CA ALA A 12 9.38 33.65 -0.79
C ALA A 12 7.88 34.01 -0.79
N PHE A 13 7.33 34.41 0.35
CA PHE A 13 5.89 34.64 0.55
C PHE A 13 5.27 35.72 -0.37
N ASN A 14 6.11 36.61 -0.92
CA ASN A 14 5.72 37.73 -1.77
C ASN A 14 6.20 37.60 -3.23
N ILE A 15 6.74 36.44 -3.63
CA ILE A 15 7.20 36.18 -4.99
C ILE A 15 6.38 35.02 -5.55
N VAL A 16 5.83 35.20 -6.76
CA VAL A 16 5.14 34.12 -7.48
C VAL A 16 6.14 32.97 -7.71
N PRO A 17 5.82 31.72 -7.31
CA PRO A 17 6.71 30.58 -7.53
C PRO A 17 7.02 30.41 -9.02
N ALA A 18 8.31 30.21 -9.32
CA ALA A 18 8.79 29.91 -10.66
C ALA A 18 8.78 28.39 -10.95
N GLN A 19 8.85 27.56 -9.90
CA GLN A 19 8.87 26.11 -10.00
C GLN A 19 8.21 25.48 -8.77
N VAL A 20 7.58 24.33 -8.97
CA VAL A 20 7.08 23.45 -7.90
C VAL A 20 7.53 22.03 -8.20
N ASP A 21 8.24 21.43 -7.25
CA ASP A 21 8.57 20.00 -7.29
C ASP A 21 7.58 19.24 -6.40
N LEU A 22 6.90 18.25 -6.99
CA LEU A 22 5.86 17.47 -6.33
C LEU A 22 6.21 15.98 -6.35
N SER A 23 6.11 15.34 -5.19
CA SER A 23 6.22 13.89 -5.07
C SER A 23 4.83 13.29 -4.91
N LEU A 24 4.43 12.51 -5.92
CA LEU A 24 3.14 11.85 -5.99
C LEU A 24 3.35 10.34 -5.92
N GLU A 25 2.55 9.67 -5.09
CA GLU A 25 2.39 8.23 -5.14
C GLU A 25 0.93 7.85 -5.46
N PHE A 26 0.74 6.71 -6.10
CA PHE A 26 -0.57 6.12 -6.29
C PHE A 26 -0.46 4.60 -6.22
N ARG A 27 -1.57 3.98 -5.83
CA ARG A 27 -1.67 2.54 -5.55
C ARG A 27 -3.00 2.07 -6.11
N SER A 28 -3.04 0.81 -6.53
CA SER A 28 -4.26 0.15 -7.00
C SER A 28 -4.22 -1.34 -6.65
N ALA A 29 -5.38 -1.95 -6.49
CA ALA A 29 -5.51 -3.38 -6.21
C ALA A 29 -5.23 -4.25 -7.45
N THR A 30 -5.50 -3.72 -8.64
CA THR A 30 -5.35 -4.45 -9.91
C THR A 30 -4.41 -3.72 -10.86
N GLN A 31 -3.73 -4.49 -11.71
CA GLN A 31 -2.81 -3.94 -12.71
C GLN A 31 -3.55 -3.05 -13.73
N ASP A 32 -4.76 -3.44 -14.15
CA ASP A 32 -5.58 -2.67 -15.09
C ASP A 32 -5.98 -1.30 -14.52
N GLU A 33 -6.45 -1.25 -13.28
CA GLU A 33 -6.75 0.04 -12.62
C GLU A 33 -5.48 0.87 -12.36
N PHE A 34 -4.35 0.21 -12.04
CA PHE A 34 -3.06 0.90 -11.87
C PHE A 34 -2.65 1.63 -13.14
N ASP A 35 -2.69 0.94 -14.29
CA ASP A 35 -2.28 1.50 -15.58
C ASP A 35 -3.26 2.59 -16.05
N LYS A 36 -4.57 2.42 -15.83
CA LYS A 36 -5.56 3.46 -16.10
C LYS A 36 -5.32 4.72 -15.27
N LEU A 37 -4.98 4.56 -13.99
CA LEU A 37 -4.70 5.68 -13.10
C LEU A 37 -3.40 6.40 -13.49
N GLU A 38 -2.37 5.65 -13.87
CA GLU A 38 -1.11 6.20 -14.41
C GLU A 38 -1.37 7.08 -15.64
N ILE A 39 -2.13 6.57 -16.62
CA ILE A 39 -2.50 7.31 -17.83
C ILE A 39 -3.27 8.59 -17.47
N ALA A 40 -4.31 8.46 -16.65
CA ALA A 40 -5.17 9.59 -16.30
C ALA A 40 -4.40 10.71 -15.56
N LEU A 41 -3.48 10.34 -14.65
CA LEU A 41 -2.66 11.30 -13.92
C LEU A 41 -1.68 12.03 -14.83
N ILE A 42 -1.02 11.31 -15.74
CA ILE A 42 -0.08 11.90 -16.70
C ILE A 42 -0.80 12.81 -17.69
N GLU A 43 -1.97 12.40 -18.19
CA GLU A 43 -2.79 13.22 -19.07
C GLU A 43 -3.29 14.49 -18.38
N LEU A 44 -3.76 14.39 -17.14
CA LEU A 44 -4.15 15.54 -16.34
C LEU A 44 -2.99 16.52 -16.17
N ALA A 45 -1.81 16.04 -15.75
CA ALA A 45 -0.64 16.89 -15.57
C ALA A 45 -0.24 17.62 -16.87
N LYS A 46 -0.23 16.92 -18.01
CA LYS A 46 0.07 17.50 -19.31
C LYS A 46 -0.96 18.56 -19.73
N ASN A 47 -2.25 18.28 -19.51
CA ASN A 47 -3.33 19.20 -19.85
C ASN A 47 -3.25 20.47 -19.02
N GLU A 48 -3.05 20.36 -17.70
CA GLU A 48 -2.94 21.54 -16.83
C GLU A 48 -1.67 22.35 -17.12
N ALA A 49 -0.52 21.69 -17.33
CA ALA A 49 0.70 22.40 -17.73
C ALA A 49 0.48 23.21 -19.01
N LYS A 50 -0.19 22.63 -20.02
CA LYS A 50 -0.55 23.35 -21.25
C LYS A 50 -1.52 24.50 -20.99
N ASN A 51 -2.57 24.30 -20.18
CA ASN A 51 -3.58 25.31 -19.86
C ASN A 51 -2.96 26.55 -19.20
N PHE A 52 -1.95 26.35 -18.36
CA PHE A 52 -1.25 27.42 -17.65
C PHE A 52 0.05 27.88 -18.33
N GLY A 53 0.42 27.30 -19.48
CA GLY A 53 1.65 27.65 -20.20
C GLY A 53 2.94 27.31 -19.44
N LEU A 54 2.91 26.25 -18.64
CA LEU A 54 4.01 25.77 -17.82
C LEU A 54 4.82 24.68 -18.54
N GLU A 55 6.11 24.60 -18.24
CA GLU A 55 6.92 23.43 -18.56
C GLU A 55 6.61 22.29 -17.56
N LEU A 56 6.54 21.05 -18.07
CA LEU A 56 6.32 19.86 -17.26
C LEU A 56 7.44 18.85 -17.47
N LYS A 57 8.12 18.49 -16.38
CA LYS A 57 9.04 17.36 -16.31
C LYS A 57 8.44 16.30 -15.39
N ILE A 58 8.40 15.05 -15.86
CA ILE A 58 7.96 13.89 -15.08
C ILE A 58 9.15 12.94 -14.93
N GLU A 59 9.40 12.49 -13.70
CA GLU A 59 10.42 11.50 -13.38
C GLU A 59 9.77 10.34 -12.63
N PHE A 60 10.01 9.12 -13.11
CA PHE A 60 9.51 7.90 -12.48
C PHE A 60 10.52 7.38 -11.47
N LEU A 61 10.15 7.43 -10.18
CA LEU A 61 11.04 7.03 -9.08
C LEU A 61 10.99 5.52 -8.77
N GLY A 62 9.90 4.85 -9.11
CA GLY A 62 9.74 3.41 -8.90
C GLY A 62 8.33 2.93 -9.28
N LYS A 63 8.22 1.67 -9.68
CA LYS A 63 6.95 0.98 -9.96
C LYS A 63 6.99 -0.39 -9.28
N HIS A 64 5.98 -0.67 -8.46
CA HIS A 64 5.73 -1.99 -7.91
C HIS A 64 4.36 -2.45 -8.39
N SER A 65 4.34 -3.54 -9.17
CA SER A 65 3.08 -4.13 -9.61
C SER A 65 2.29 -4.71 -8.42
N PRO A 66 0.95 -4.73 -8.48
CA PRO A 66 0.16 -5.45 -7.50
C PRO A 66 0.59 -6.92 -7.43
N SER A 67 0.88 -7.42 -6.23
CA SER A 67 1.36 -8.79 -6.00
C SER A 67 0.27 -9.63 -5.33
N PRO A 68 -0.40 -10.54 -6.05
CA PRO A 68 -1.33 -11.48 -5.45
C PRO A 68 -0.63 -12.36 -4.42
N MET A 69 -1.25 -12.50 -3.24
CA MET A 69 -0.74 -13.39 -2.20
C MET A 69 -1.12 -14.85 -2.51
N SER A 70 -0.32 -15.79 -2.04
CA SER A 70 -0.49 -17.23 -2.27
C SER A 70 -1.83 -17.74 -1.72
N ASP A 71 -2.63 -18.40 -2.56
CA ASP A 71 -3.86 -19.07 -2.14
C ASP A 71 -3.59 -20.14 -1.06
N LYS A 72 -2.44 -20.81 -1.12
CA LYS A 72 -2.02 -21.79 -0.10
C LYS A 72 -1.87 -21.12 1.27
N ALA A 73 -1.18 -19.97 1.31
CA ALA A 73 -1.00 -19.22 2.55
C ALA A 73 -2.33 -18.66 3.07
N GLN A 74 -3.14 -18.06 2.19
CA GLN A 74 -4.46 -17.52 2.55
C GLN A 74 -5.39 -18.61 3.11
N THR A 75 -5.40 -19.80 2.51
CA THR A 75 -6.17 -20.95 3.01
C THR A 75 -5.69 -21.41 4.39
N ALA A 76 -4.37 -21.45 4.61
CA ALA A 76 -3.81 -21.80 5.91
C ALA A 76 -4.19 -20.78 6.99
N PHE A 77 -4.22 -19.49 6.68
CA PHE A 77 -4.67 -18.44 7.60
C PHE A 77 -6.15 -18.56 7.93
N ALA A 78 -7.00 -18.73 6.92
CA ALA A 78 -8.44 -18.90 7.13
C ALA A 78 -8.75 -20.11 8.03
N SER A 79 -8.10 -21.25 7.76
CA SER A 79 -8.23 -22.44 8.60
C SER A 79 -7.73 -22.22 10.03
N ALA A 80 -6.64 -21.47 10.22
CA ALA A 80 -6.15 -21.14 11.55
C ALA A 80 -7.12 -20.23 12.32
N CYS A 81 -7.75 -19.25 11.65
CA CYS A 81 -8.81 -18.44 12.26
C CYS A 81 -10.01 -19.29 12.68
N ASP A 82 -10.46 -20.23 11.84
CA ASP A 82 -11.59 -21.11 12.14
C ASP A 82 -11.32 -21.98 13.38
N GLU A 83 -10.11 -22.53 13.52
CA GLU A 83 -9.70 -23.33 14.68
C GLU A 83 -9.66 -22.53 15.98
N LEU A 84 -9.26 -21.26 15.89
CA LEU A 84 -9.19 -20.34 17.02
C LEU A 84 -10.54 -19.68 17.33
N GLY A 85 -11.58 -19.93 16.53
CA GLY A 85 -12.89 -19.31 16.68
C GLY A 85 -12.89 -17.80 16.36
N LEU A 86 -11.97 -17.35 15.50
CA LEU A 86 -11.81 -15.96 15.12
C LEU A 86 -12.55 -15.65 13.82
N THR A 87 -13.26 -14.51 13.79
CA THR A 87 -13.81 -13.98 12.54
C THR A 87 -12.70 -13.46 11.65
N ASN A 88 -12.81 -13.66 10.34
CA ASN A 88 -11.83 -13.18 9.37
C ASN A 88 -12.51 -12.71 8.08
N THR A 89 -11.80 -11.88 7.31
CA THR A 89 -12.20 -11.47 5.95
C THR A 89 -10.95 -11.30 5.09
N SER A 90 -11.07 -11.58 3.80
CA SER A 90 -10.05 -11.21 2.82
C SER A 90 -10.06 -9.71 2.57
N LEU A 91 -8.88 -9.12 2.41
CA LEU A 91 -8.70 -7.69 2.13
C LEU A 91 -7.43 -7.47 1.31
N THR A 92 -7.40 -6.40 0.53
CA THR A 92 -6.21 -5.94 -0.17
C THR A 92 -5.40 -5.02 0.73
N SER A 93 -4.09 -5.23 0.85
CA SER A 93 -3.26 -4.24 1.53
C SER A 93 -3.16 -2.96 0.71
N GLY A 94 -3.55 -1.84 1.31
CA GLY A 94 -3.32 -0.52 0.73
C GLY A 94 -1.89 -0.02 0.92
N ALA A 95 -1.06 -0.69 1.73
CA ALA A 95 0.32 -0.34 2.04
C ALA A 95 1.33 -1.26 1.34
N GLY A 96 2.50 -0.70 1.01
CA GLY A 96 3.64 -1.49 0.58
C GLY A 96 4.24 -2.25 1.77
N HIS A 97 4.59 -3.51 1.56
CA HIS A 97 5.24 -4.37 2.55
C HIS A 97 6.31 -5.20 1.87
N ASP A 98 7.31 -5.67 2.62
CA ASP A 98 8.37 -6.55 2.09
C ASP A 98 7.80 -7.82 1.43
N ALA A 99 6.64 -8.29 1.90
CA ALA A 99 5.88 -9.37 1.29
C ALA A 99 5.64 -9.18 -0.23
N GLN A 100 5.47 -7.92 -0.68
CA GLN A 100 5.31 -7.60 -2.09
C GLN A 100 6.56 -7.92 -2.91
N SER A 101 7.75 -7.65 -2.36
CA SER A 101 9.02 -7.98 -3.00
C SER A 101 9.36 -9.47 -2.93
N LEU A 102 8.90 -10.16 -1.88
CA LEU A 102 9.12 -11.60 -1.72
C LEU A 102 8.18 -12.44 -2.60
N ALA A 103 7.04 -11.90 -3.03
CA ALA A 103 6.04 -12.63 -3.81
C ALA A 103 6.59 -13.18 -5.15
N ASP A 104 7.62 -12.55 -5.72
CA ASP A 104 8.28 -13.04 -6.95
C ASP A 104 9.24 -14.21 -6.69
N LEU A 105 9.60 -14.47 -5.43
CA LEU A 105 10.61 -15.45 -5.02
C LEU A 105 10.01 -16.70 -4.39
N CYS A 106 8.91 -16.56 -3.66
CA CYS A 106 8.27 -17.68 -2.97
C CYS A 106 6.78 -17.43 -2.73
N PRO A 107 6.00 -18.47 -2.37
CA PRO A 107 4.65 -18.29 -1.87
C PRO A 107 4.65 -17.43 -0.60
N VAL A 108 3.97 -16.28 -0.66
CA VAL A 108 3.87 -15.33 0.46
C VAL A 108 2.40 -15.05 0.77
N GLY A 109 2.10 -14.80 2.03
CA GLY A 109 0.81 -14.28 2.47
C GLY A 109 0.97 -13.35 3.67
N MET A 110 -0.04 -12.53 3.93
CA MET A 110 -0.05 -11.58 5.03
C MET A 110 -1.25 -11.83 5.94
N ILE A 111 -1.06 -11.65 7.25
CA ILE A 111 -2.11 -11.63 8.26
C ILE A 111 -2.21 -10.21 8.78
N PHE A 112 -3.41 -9.64 8.75
CA PHE A 112 -3.69 -8.33 9.34
C PHE A 112 -4.48 -8.50 10.63
N VAL A 113 -4.17 -7.65 11.59
CA VAL A 113 -4.94 -7.45 12.82
C VAL A 113 -5.48 -6.02 12.84
N PRO A 114 -6.62 -5.75 13.49
CA PRO A 114 -7.16 -4.39 13.58
C PRO A 114 -6.19 -3.40 14.23
N SER A 115 -6.17 -2.17 13.74
CA SER A 115 -5.63 -1.01 14.47
C SER A 115 -6.81 -0.14 14.87
N VAL A 116 -6.78 0.42 16.09
CA VAL A 116 -7.84 1.28 16.62
C VAL A 116 -8.01 2.48 15.69
N ASP A 117 -9.25 2.70 15.25
CA ASP A 117 -9.65 3.70 14.26
C ASP A 117 -8.91 3.61 12.89
N GLY A 118 -8.20 2.51 12.62
CA GLY A 118 -7.41 2.32 11.40
C GLY A 118 -6.22 3.28 11.28
N ILE A 119 -5.78 3.89 12.38
CA ILE A 119 -4.69 4.87 12.37
C ILE A 119 -3.35 4.15 12.18
N SER A 120 -2.51 4.70 11.30
CA SER A 120 -1.11 4.31 11.15
C SER A 120 -0.22 5.51 10.82
N HIS A 121 1.11 5.38 10.94
CA HIS A 121 2.10 6.46 10.75
C HIS A 121 1.86 7.66 11.66
N SER A 122 1.37 7.40 12.87
CA SER A 122 1.00 8.41 13.86
C SER A 122 1.33 7.92 15.26
N PRO A 123 1.73 8.80 16.19
CA PRO A 123 1.88 8.42 17.61
C PRO A 123 0.61 7.86 18.27
N LYS A 124 -0.55 7.99 17.60
CA LYS A 124 -1.83 7.41 18.04
C LYS A 124 -2.08 6.00 17.52
N GLU A 125 -1.19 5.47 16.66
CA GLU A 125 -1.28 4.10 16.17
C GLU A 125 -1.27 3.12 17.35
N PHE A 126 -2.30 2.27 17.42
CA PHE A 126 -2.48 1.35 18.52
C PHE A 126 -3.31 0.14 18.09
N THR A 127 -2.85 -1.05 18.42
CA THR A 127 -3.58 -2.31 18.29
C THR A 127 -3.77 -2.89 19.68
N GLU A 128 -4.98 -3.35 19.99
CA GLU A 128 -5.27 -3.99 21.27
C GLU A 128 -4.39 -5.24 21.46
N TRP A 129 -3.99 -5.51 22.70
CA TRP A 129 -3.12 -6.65 22.99
C TRP A 129 -3.75 -7.99 22.59
N GLU A 130 -5.06 -8.11 22.73
CA GLU A 130 -5.80 -9.31 22.33
C GLU A 130 -5.70 -9.54 20.81
N ASP A 131 -5.83 -8.49 20.00
CA ASP A 131 -5.67 -8.56 18.55
C ASP A 131 -4.24 -8.94 18.16
N CYS A 132 -3.23 -8.38 18.83
CA CYS A 132 -1.83 -8.78 18.64
C CYS A 132 -1.63 -10.28 18.91
N VAL A 133 -2.18 -10.79 20.02
CA VAL A 133 -2.07 -12.20 20.41
C VAL A 133 -2.82 -13.09 19.42
N ASN A 134 -4.01 -12.68 18.99
CA ASN A 134 -4.79 -13.39 17.97
C ASN A 134 -4.01 -13.51 16.65
N GLY A 135 -3.43 -12.41 16.16
CA GLY A 135 -2.60 -12.44 14.95
C GLY A 135 -1.38 -13.36 15.08
N ALA A 136 -0.70 -13.33 16.23
CA ALA A 136 0.44 -14.21 16.49
C ALA A 136 0.03 -15.70 16.55
N ASN A 137 -1.12 -16.01 17.15
CA ASN A 137 -1.64 -17.38 17.19
C ASN A 137 -2.05 -17.87 15.78
N VAL A 138 -2.69 -17.03 14.97
CA VAL A 138 -3.02 -17.37 13.57
C VAL A 138 -1.73 -17.66 12.80
N LEU A 139 -0.69 -16.84 12.96
CA LEU A 139 0.61 -17.07 12.33
C LEU A 139 1.21 -18.41 12.76
N LEU A 140 1.23 -18.70 14.07
CA LEU A 140 1.75 -19.96 14.59
C LEU A 140 1.04 -21.17 13.98
N HIS A 141 -0.29 -21.19 14.01
CA HIS A 141 -1.09 -22.29 13.47
C HIS A 141 -0.88 -22.46 11.96
N ALA A 142 -0.81 -21.36 11.22
CA ALA A 142 -0.56 -21.40 9.78
C ALA A 142 0.85 -21.91 9.44
N VAL A 143 1.88 -21.48 10.17
CA VAL A 143 3.25 -21.99 9.99
C VAL A 143 3.32 -23.48 10.27
N LEU A 144 2.67 -23.97 11.33
CA LEU A 144 2.62 -25.40 11.63
C LEU A 144 1.92 -26.19 10.50
N LYS A 145 0.82 -25.67 9.95
CA LYS A 145 0.13 -26.30 8.82
C LYS A 145 1.00 -26.34 7.56
N LEU A 146 1.68 -25.23 7.25
CA LEU A 146 2.50 -25.12 6.04
C LEU A 146 3.85 -25.84 6.15
N GLY A 147 4.39 -25.99 7.36
CA GLY A 147 5.69 -26.61 7.63
C GLY A 147 5.65 -28.12 7.86
N ILE A 148 4.45 -28.73 7.97
CA ILE A 148 4.26 -30.18 8.09
C ILE A 148 3.96 -30.83 6.71
N ASP A 149 3.86 -30.02 5.64
CA ASP A 149 3.79 -30.48 4.24
C ASP A 149 5.16 -30.84 3.64
#